data_AF-A0AAV7AXV9-F1
#
_entry.id   AF-A0AAV7AXV9-F1
#
_cell.length_a   1.000
_cell.length_b   1.000
_cell.length_c   1.000
_cell.angle_alpha   90.00
_cell.angle_beta   90.00
_cell.angle_gamma   90.00
#
_symmetry.space_group_name_H-M   'P 1'
#
loop_
_entity.id
_entity.type
_entity.pdbx_description
1 polymer ?
#
loop_
_entity_poly.entity_id
_entity_poly.type
_entity_poly.pdbx_seq_one_letter_code
_entity_poly.pdbx_strand_id
1 'polypeptide(L)'
;MSHRASHSSSRSLVGVCHTPKASSHISSLNHDIHNDHVKNSSISHHGGFYKDSNVRRKITRVSFSTRSSGHGHGNVYGGHSHGSLLKTSGGQHDWMNTGLMSINEKETMQHLNQRLSSYLEKVHSLEQENTQLERKICEWYANNAPTNLPDSSQFFRSIQELQNEIFSTNVSNAGIVLQIDNAQLAADDLRNKYELEMNHRRNVEADVSNLRKVLEELNMQRQDLEIQVRCLQEELLQLKNSHEEEVNSLRAQLGARVNVEVDAAPSIDLNKVLSEVREQYENLMERNLREVESIFLARVRH
;
A
#
# COMPACT_ATOMS: atom_id res chain seq x y z
N MET A 1 69.45 32.60 50.15
CA MET A 1 70.25 32.36 48.93
C MET A 1 69.43 32.80 47.72
N SER A 2 70.08 33.50 46.78
CA SER A 2 69.61 33.98 45.47
C SER A 2 68.65 35.18 45.38
N HIS A 3 69.25 36.37 45.51
CA HIS A 3 69.39 37.44 44.52
C HIS A 3 68.34 37.77 43.43
N ARG A 4 68.17 39.11 43.32
CA ARG A 4 67.97 39.99 42.14
C ARG A 4 66.58 39.99 41.49
N ALA A 5 66.10 41.08 40.88
CA ALA A 5 66.30 42.53 40.97
C ALA A 5 65.37 43.17 39.91
N SER A 6 64.75 44.30 40.27
CA SER A 6 64.61 45.54 39.48
C SER A 6 63.79 45.65 38.17
N HIS A 7 63.00 46.74 38.16
CA HIS A 7 62.65 47.66 37.06
C HIS A 7 61.34 47.51 36.24
N SER A 8 60.33 48.27 36.68
CA SER A 8 59.64 49.40 36.01
C SER A 8 59.36 49.42 34.49
N SER A 9 58.09 49.72 34.21
CA SER A 9 57.57 50.74 33.26
C SER A 9 57.02 50.29 31.88
N SER A 10 55.71 50.56 31.73
CA SER A 10 55.02 51.13 30.56
C SER A 10 55.00 50.37 29.22
N ARG A 11 53.79 49.97 28.79
CA ARG A 11 53.36 50.12 27.38
C ARG A 11 51.85 49.95 27.20
N SER A 12 51.23 50.99 26.63
CA SER A 12 49.85 51.04 26.14
C SER A 12 49.65 50.06 24.99
N LEU A 13 48.54 49.32 25.00
CA LEU A 13 48.08 48.55 23.85
C LEU A 13 46.75 49.14 23.37
N VAL A 14 46.86 49.96 22.33
CA VAL A 14 45.76 50.34 21.44
C VAL A 14 45.41 49.10 20.61
N GLY A 15 44.26 48.47 20.88
CA GLY A 15 43.73 47.36 20.11
C GLY A 15 42.86 47.86 18.96
N VAL A 16 43.43 47.89 17.76
CA VAL A 16 42.73 48.23 16.51
C VAL A 16 41.93 47.03 15.99
N CYS A 17 40.63 47.23 15.84
CA CYS A 17 39.69 46.28 15.24
C CYS A 17 40.05 46.07 13.75
N HIS A 18 40.44 44.86 13.37
CA HIS A 18 40.63 44.49 11.96
C HIS A 18 39.38 43.76 11.46
N THR A 19 38.75 44.31 10.42
CA THR A 19 37.74 43.60 9.62
C THR A 19 38.42 42.56 8.72
N PRO A 20 37.98 41.30 8.66
CA PRO A 20 38.50 40.37 7.67
C PRO A 20 37.85 40.61 6.30
N LYS A 21 38.69 40.85 5.29
CA LYS A 21 38.32 40.86 3.87
C LYS A 21 37.96 39.43 3.43
N ALA A 22 36.80 39.29 2.80
CA ALA A 22 36.35 38.09 2.12
C ALA A 22 37.33 37.68 1.00
N SER A 23 37.72 36.40 1.01
CA SER A 23 38.40 35.75 -0.11
C SER A 23 37.38 34.93 -0.89
N SER A 24 37.18 35.31 -2.15
CA SER A 24 36.36 34.61 -3.13
C SER A 24 37.04 33.33 -3.59
N HIS A 25 36.47 32.17 -3.25
CA HIS A 25 36.70 30.94 -4.00
C HIS A 25 35.41 30.54 -4.71
N ILE A 26 35.49 30.65 -6.04
CA ILE A 26 34.54 30.14 -7.01
C ILE A 26 34.74 28.62 -7.09
N SER A 27 33.69 27.86 -6.82
CA SER A 27 33.57 26.48 -7.25
C SER A 27 32.18 26.30 -7.86
N SER A 28 32.18 26.23 -9.19
CA SER A 28 31.04 25.87 -10.03
C SER A 28 30.58 24.45 -9.72
N LEU A 29 29.28 24.25 -9.46
CA LEU A 29 28.62 22.97 -9.68
C LEU A 29 27.19 23.22 -10.18
N ASN A 30 26.86 22.44 -11.20
CA ASN A 30 25.78 22.66 -12.14
C ASN A 30 24.38 22.60 -11.54
N HIS A 31 23.51 23.47 -12.04
CA HIS A 31 22.07 23.45 -11.84
C HIS A 31 21.45 22.37 -12.74
N ASP A 32 20.87 21.33 -12.15
CA ASP A 32 19.80 20.54 -12.79
C ASP A 32 18.48 20.91 -12.11
N ILE A 33 17.68 21.70 -12.82
CA ILE A 33 16.32 22.06 -12.44
C ILE A 33 15.41 20.99 -13.04
N HIS A 34 14.85 20.11 -12.21
CA HIS A 34 13.65 19.36 -12.57
C HIS A 34 12.46 19.86 -11.77
N ASN A 35 11.51 20.38 -12.54
CA ASN A 35 10.33 21.11 -12.14
C ASN A 35 9.21 20.12 -11.80
N ASP A 36 8.92 19.90 -10.52
CA ASP A 36 7.78 19.06 -10.13
C ASP A 36 6.51 19.89 -9.93
N HIS A 37 5.60 19.63 -10.88
CA HIS A 37 4.25 20.14 -10.96
C HIS A 37 3.46 19.85 -9.69
N VAL A 38 3.08 20.89 -8.96
CA VAL A 38 2.00 20.84 -7.98
C VAL A 38 0.70 20.54 -8.73
N LYS A 39 0.22 19.30 -8.63
CA LYS A 39 -1.18 18.96 -8.92
C LYS A 39 -1.92 18.79 -7.59
N ASN A 40 -2.59 19.86 -7.18
CA ASN A 40 -3.73 19.75 -6.28
C ASN A 40 -4.80 18.90 -6.98
N SER A 41 -5.16 17.77 -6.40
CA SER A 41 -6.42 17.11 -6.73
C SER A 41 -7.04 16.50 -5.48
N SER A 42 -8.19 17.09 -5.17
CA SER A 42 -9.17 16.79 -4.15
C SER A 42 -9.37 15.30 -3.88
N ILE A 43 -9.40 14.95 -2.60
CA ILE A 43 -9.82 13.65 -2.11
C ILE A 43 -11.33 13.52 -2.36
N SER A 44 -11.73 12.56 -3.20
CA SER A 44 -13.13 12.15 -3.35
C SER A 44 -13.25 10.69 -2.95
N HIS A 45 -14.01 10.47 -1.87
CA HIS A 45 -14.60 9.19 -1.53
C HIS A 45 -15.33 8.61 -2.74
N HIS A 46 -14.84 7.50 -3.27
CA HIS A 46 -15.70 6.49 -3.88
C HIS A 46 -15.01 5.13 -3.83
N GLY A 47 -15.69 4.15 -3.24
CA GLY A 47 -15.31 2.75 -3.31
C GLY A 47 -15.22 2.30 -4.76
N GLY A 48 -14.09 1.70 -5.11
CA GLY A 48 -13.80 1.21 -6.45
C GLY A 48 -12.79 0.08 -6.38
N PHE A 49 -13.25 -1.10 -6.79
CA PHE A 49 -12.48 -2.30 -7.08
C PHE A 49 -11.13 -1.99 -7.76
N TYR A 50 -10.01 -2.30 -7.09
CA TYR A 50 -8.73 -2.44 -7.76
C TYR A 50 -8.58 -3.88 -8.24
N LYS A 51 -8.69 -4.06 -9.56
CA LYS A 51 -8.19 -5.26 -10.25
C LYS A 51 -6.69 -5.15 -10.35
N ASP A 52 -5.96 -5.76 -9.41
CA ASP A 52 -4.54 -6.02 -9.60
C ASP A 52 -4.35 -7.41 -10.19
N SER A 53 -4.05 -7.42 -11.49
CA SER A 53 -3.48 -8.52 -12.23
C SER A 53 -1.99 -8.59 -11.94
N ASN A 54 -1.57 -9.49 -11.04
CA ASN A 54 -0.35 -10.32 -11.13
C ASN A 54 -0.07 -11.01 -9.80
N VAL A 55 -0.92 -11.98 -9.44
CA VAL A 55 -0.51 -13.02 -8.50
C VAL A 55 -0.41 -14.31 -9.29
N ARG A 56 0.83 -14.75 -9.55
CA ARG A 56 1.11 -16.10 -10.06
C ARG A 56 0.71 -17.09 -8.97
N ARG A 57 -0.58 -17.43 -8.92
CA ARG A 57 -1.11 -18.48 -8.06
C ARG A 57 -0.44 -19.79 -8.47
N LYS A 58 0.40 -20.35 -7.60
CA LYS A 58 0.67 -21.79 -7.65
C LYS A 58 -0.60 -22.48 -7.19
N ILE A 59 -1.51 -22.72 -8.13
CA ILE A 59 -2.65 -23.61 -7.93
C ILE A 59 -2.07 -25.01 -7.86
N THR A 60 -1.91 -25.56 -6.65
CA THR A 60 -1.71 -27.00 -6.49
C THR A 60 -3.06 -27.65 -6.78
N ARG A 61 -3.35 -27.91 -8.06
CA ARG A 61 -4.52 -28.72 -8.45
C ARG A 61 -4.24 -30.14 -7.99
N VAL A 62 -5.00 -30.61 -7.01
CA VAL A 62 -5.07 -32.04 -6.70
C VAL A 62 -6.01 -32.66 -7.73
N SER A 63 -5.43 -33.25 -8.78
CA SER A 63 -6.19 -33.99 -9.79
C SER A 63 -6.49 -35.39 -9.28
N PHE A 64 -7.76 -35.72 -9.07
CA PHE A 64 -8.22 -37.09 -8.85
C PHE A 64 -8.74 -37.66 -10.18
N SER A 65 -8.00 -38.62 -10.74
CA SER A 65 -8.40 -39.36 -11.93
C SER A 65 -9.34 -40.51 -11.55
N THR A 66 -10.63 -40.36 -11.84
CA THR A 66 -11.60 -41.47 -11.88
C THR A 66 -11.34 -42.29 -13.14
N ARG A 67 -10.82 -43.51 -12.96
CA ARG A 67 -10.57 -44.47 -14.05
C ARG A 67 -11.88 -45.15 -14.43
N SER A 68 -12.53 -44.68 -15.51
CA SER A 68 -13.68 -45.39 -16.10
C SER A 68 -13.18 -46.53 -16.98
N SER A 69 -13.45 -47.77 -16.59
CA SER A 69 -13.22 -48.97 -17.42
C SER A 69 -14.33 -49.06 -18.46
N GLY A 70 -14.04 -48.66 -19.70
CA GLY A 70 -14.94 -48.84 -20.85
C GLY A 70 -14.56 -50.08 -21.64
N HIS A 71 -15.39 -51.12 -21.58
CA HIS A 71 -15.32 -52.30 -22.43
C HIS A 71 -15.81 -51.93 -23.85
N GLY A 72 -14.89 -51.93 -24.82
CA GLY A 72 -15.22 -51.79 -26.24
C GLY A 72 -14.99 -53.11 -26.97
N HIS A 73 -16.08 -53.82 -27.29
CA HIS A 73 -16.10 -54.88 -28.28
C HIS A 73 -15.94 -54.26 -29.67
N GLY A 74 -14.95 -54.70 -30.44
CA GLY A 74 -14.73 -54.29 -31.84
C GLY A 74 -14.28 -55.49 -32.66
N ASN A 75 -15.20 -56.00 -33.48
CA ASN A 75 -15.03 -57.11 -34.42
C ASN A 75 -14.82 -56.52 -35.82
N VAL A 76 -13.70 -56.81 -36.51
CA VAL A 76 -13.58 -56.58 -37.97
C VAL A 76 -12.70 -57.66 -38.63
N TYR A 77 -13.40 -58.50 -39.39
CA TYR A 77 -13.06 -59.27 -40.59
C TYR A 77 -11.61 -59.31 -41.11
N GLY A 78 -11.00 -60.50 -41.02
CA GLY A 78 -9.84 -60.90 -41.81
C GLY A 78 -10.26 -61.79 -42.99
N GLY A 79 -9.99 -61.36 -44.22
CA GLY A 79 -10.25 -62.12 -45.44
C GLY A 79 -9.08 -63.03 -45.80
N HIS A 80 -9.37 -64.29 -46.14
CA HIS A 80 -8.47 -65.17 -46.88
C HIS A 80 -9.30 -66.04 -47.84
N SER A 81 -9.10 -65.82 -49.13
CA SER A 81 -9.67 -66.63 -50.21
C SER A 81 -8.67 -67.73 -50.56
N HIS A 82 -9.07 -69.00 -50.39
CA HIS A 82 -8.31 -70.15 -50.91
C HIS A 82 -9.17 -70.84 -51.97
N GLY A 83 -8.70 -70.80 -53.22
CA GLY A 83 -9.37 -71.39 -54.38
C GLY A 83 -9.37 -72.91 -54.32
N SER A 84 -10.55 -73.49 -54.54
CA SER A 84 -10.78 -74.94 -54.61
C SER A 84 -10.83 -75.38 -56.07
N LEU A 85 -10.05 -76.40 -56.40
CA LEU A 85 -9.85 -76.94 -57.74
C LEU A 85 -10.10 -78.45 -57.66
N LEU A 86 -11.25 -78.91 -58.16
CA LEU A 86 -11.49 -80.33 -58.48
C LEU A 86 -12.71 -80.44 -59.41
N LYS A 87 -12.43 -80.75 -60.68
CA LYS A 87 -13.41 -81.19 -61.68
C LYS A 87 -13.54 -82.70 -61.59
N THR A 88 -14.75 -83.20 -61.36
CA THR A 88 -15.07 -84.63 -61.30
C THR A 88 -15.40 -85.16 -62.69
N SER A 89 -14.77 -86.29 -63.01
CA SER A 89 -14.89 -87.09 -64.23
C SER A 89 -16.29 -87.70 -64.39
N GLY A 90 -16.90 -87.55 -65.56
CA GLY A 90 -18.12 -88.24 -65.98
C GLY A 90 -17.76 -89.38 -66.94
N GLY A 91 -17.72 -90.61 -66.41
CA GLY A 91 -17.51 -91.83 -67.19
C GLY A 91 -18.83 -92.54 -67.46
N GLN A 92 -19.21 -92.55 -68.74
CA GLN A 92 -20.26 -93.36 -69.35
C GLN A 92 -19.94 -94.86 -69.18
N HIS A 93 -20.90 -95.67 -68.72
CA HIS A 93 -20.89 -97.11 -68.98
C HIS A 93 -22.31 -97.60 -69.24
N ASP A 94 -22.58 -97.88 -70.51
CA ASP A 94 -23.76 -98.57 -71.00
C ASP A 94 -23.80 -100.01 -70.45
N TRP A 95 -24.90 -100.40 -69.81
CA TRP A 95 -25.18 -101.79 -69.48
C TRP A 95 -26.64 -102.09 -69.84
N MET A 96 -26.85 -102.59 -71.06
CA MET A 96 -28.11 -103.22 -71.44
C MET A 96 -28.00 -104.75 -71.32
N ASN A 97 -29.12 -105.34 -70.88
CA ASN A 97 -29.54 -106.75 -70.99
C ASN A 97 -28.88 -107.72 -69.97
N THR A 98 -29.58 -108.56 -69.18
CA THR A 98 -30.88 -109.23 -69.33
C THR A 98 -31.35 -109.81 -67.97
N GLY A 99 -32.62 -109.59 -67.59
CA GLY A 99 -33.56 -110.60 -67.07
C GLY A 99 -33.31 -111.48 -65.82
N LEU A 100 -32.17 -111.41 -65.11
CA LEU A 100 -31.87 -112.30 -63.96
C LEU A 100 -31.59 -111.55 -62.63
N MET A 101 -31.88 -110.24 -62.54
CA MET A 101 -31.57 -109.40 -61.37
C MET A 101 -32.80 -108.93 -60.57
N SER A 102 -34.04 -109.28 -60.94
CA SER A 102 -35.22 -108.78 -60.21
C SER A 102 -35.44 -109.47 -58.85
N ILE A 103 -35.01 -110.73 -58.69
CA ILE A 103 -35.03 -111.45 -57.40
C ILE A 103 -33.93 -110.90 -56.47
N ASN A 104 -32.74 -110.59 -57.01
CA ASN A 104 -31.62 -110.04 -56.25
C ASN A 104 -31.85 -108.57 -55.83
N GLU A 105 -32.46 -107.74 -56.69
CA GLU A 105 -32.79 -106.36 -56.38
C GLU A 105 -33.86 -106.24 -55.27
N LYS A 106 -34.80 -107.19 -55.23
CA LYS A 106 -35.82 -107.23 -54.17
C LYS A 106 -35.23 -107.63 -52.82
N GLU A 107 -34.32 -108.60 -52.78
CA GLU A 107 -33.63 -109.02 -51.56
C GLU A 107 -32.64 -107.94 -51.07
N THR A 108 -31.93 -107.27 -51.97
CA THR A 108 -31.08 -106.13 -51.59
C THR A 108 -31.92 -104.96 -51.07
N MET A 109 -33.08 -104.66 -51.67
CA MET A 109 -34.02 -103.67 -51.14
C MET A 109 -34.60 -104.07 -49.78
N GLN A 110 -34.90 -105.34 -49.55
CA GLN A 110 -35.34 -105.83 -48.24
C GLN A 110 -34.23 -105.70 -47.18
N HIS A 111 -32.98 -106.07 -47.52
CA HIS A 111 -31.85 -105.91 -46.63
C HIS A 111 -31.55 -104.44 -46.30
N LEU A 112 -31.66 -103.55 -47.30
CA LEU A 112 -31.55 -102.10 -47.10
C LEU A 112 -32.67 -101.58 -46.20
N ASN A 113 -33.91 -102.01 -46.42
CA ASN A 113 -35.05 -101.64 -45.58
C ASN A 113 -34.91 -102.17 -44.15
N GLN A 114 -34.38 -103.38 -43.96
CA GLN A 114 -34.15 -103.94 -42.64
C GLN A 114 -33.05 -103.17 -41.90
N ARG A 115 -31.98 -102.80 -42.61
CA ARG A 115 -30.93 -101.93 -42.07
C ARG A 115 -31.43 -100.53 -41.75
N LEU A 116 -32.29 -99.95 -42.59
CA LEU A 116 -32.97 -98.68 -42.31
C LEU A 116 -33.87 -98.78 -41.09
N SER A 117 -34.63 -99.87 -40.94
CA SER A 117 -35.47 -100.11 -39.76
C SER A 117 -34.63 -100.19 -38.49
N SER A 118 -33.50 -100.92 -38.51
CA SER A 118 -32.57 -100.96 -37.38
C SER A 118 -31.94 -99.59 -37.07
N TYR A 119 -31.63 -98.78 -38.09
CA TYR A 119 -31.17 -97.41 -37.88
C TYR A 119 -32.25 -96.52 -37.29
N LEU A 120 -33.50 -96.60 -37.76
CA LEU A 120 -34.63 -95.82 -37.23
C LEU A 120 -34.92 -96.21 -35.78
N GLU A 121 -34.89 -97.49 -35.44
CA GLU A 121 -35.01 -97.97 -34.06
C GLU A 121 -33.87 -97.46 -33.17
N LYS A 122 -32.64 -97.45 -33.69
CA LYS A 122 -31.49 -96.90 -32.96
C LYS A 122 -31.59 -95.39 -32.78
N VAL A 123 -32.04 -94.65 -33.79
CA VAL A 123 -32.28 -93.21 -33.70
C VAL A 123 -33.35 -92.93 -32.65
N HIS A 124 -34.46 -93.69 -32.65
CA HIS A 124 -35.52 -93.50 -31.67
C HIS A 124 -35.05 -93.79 -30.24
N SER A 125 -34.27 -94.86 -30.03
CA SER A 125 -33.63 -95.16 -28.74
C SER A 125 -32.69 -94.04 -28.30
N LEU A 126 -31.87 -93.49 -29.20
CA LEU A 126 -30.96 -92.39 -28.88
C LEU A 126 -31.71 -91.10 -28.58
N GLU A 127 -32.78 -90.77 -29.31
CA GLU A 127 -33.65 -89.63 -29.03
C GLU A 127 -34.29 -89.78 -27.64
N GLN A 128 -34.77 -90.97 -27.29
CA GLN A 128 -35.34 -91.25 -25.98
C GLN A 128 -34.30 -91.10 -24.85
N GLU A 129 -33.09 -91.65 -25.03
CA GLU A 129 -32.00 -91.48 -24.07
C GLU A 129 -31.58 -90.01 -23.94
N ASN A 130 -31.53 -89.26 -25.04
CA ASN A 130 -31.15 -87.85 -25.03
C ASN A 130 -32.19 -87.00 -24.29
N THR A 131 -33.48 -87.23 -24.53
CA THR A 131 -34.55 -86.55 -23.76
C THR A 131 -34.51 -86.92 -22.27
N GLN A 132 -34.10 -88.14 -21.93
CA GLN A 132 -33.91 -88.54 -20.53
C GLN A 132 -32.70 -87.83 -19.90
N LEU A 133 -31.59 -87.69 -20.64
CA LEU A 133 -30.40 -86.96 -20.18
C LEU A 133 -30.70 -85.47 -20.02
N GLU A 134 -31.40 -84.84 -20.96
CA GLU A 134 -31.84 -83.45 -20.85
C GLU A 134 -32.71 -83.24 -19.60
N ARG A 135 -33.62 -84.17 -19.31
CA ARG A 135 -34.43 -84.12 -18.08
C ARG A 135 -33.56 -84.23 -16.82
N LYS A 136 -32.61 -85.17 -16.79
CA LYS A 136 -31.67 -85.33 -15.68
C LYS A 136 -30.79 -84.11 -15.48
N ILE A 137 -30.36 -83.45 -16.56
CA ILE A 137 -29.59 -82.20 -16.51
C ILE A 137 -30.45 -81.08 -15.91
N CYS A 138 -31.70 -80.94 -16.37
CA CYS A 138 -32.64 -79.95 -15.83
C CYS A 138 -32.91 -80.18 -14.34
N GLU A 139 -33.17 -81.43 -13.94
CA GLU A 139 -33.36 -81.83 -12.54
C GLU A 139 -32.10 -81.59 -11.71
N TRP A 140 -30.92 -81.87 -12.27
CA TRP A 140 -29.65 -81.60 -11.59
C TRP A 140 -29.44 -80.12 -11.36
N TYR A 141 -29.70 -79.26 -12.35
CA TYR A 141 -29.64 -77.81 -12.16
C TYR A 141 -30.72 -77.31 -11.19
N ALA A 142 -31.93 -77.88 -11.19
CA ALA A 142 -32.95 -77.50 -10.22
C ALA A 142 -32.57 -77.86 -8.78
N ASN A 143 -31.98 -79.05 -8.58
CA ASN A 143 -31.61 -79.57 -7.26
C ASN A 143 -30.25 -79.07 -6.75
N ASN A 144 -29.33 -78.75 -7.65
CA ASN A 144 -27.96 -78.31 -7.33
C ASN A 144 -27.70 -76.85 -7.69
N ALA A 145 -28.68 -76.11 -8.22
CA ALA A 145 -28.60 -74.66 -8.25
C ALA A 145 -28.40 -74.18 -6.80
N PRO A 146 -27.32 -73.44 -6.51
CA PRO A 146 -27.13 -72.87 -5.18
C PRO A 146 -28.34 -72.00 -4.86
N THR A 147 -29.25 -72.52 -4.03
CA THR A 147 -30.55 -71.89 -3.77
C THR A 147 -30.39 -70.57 -3.01
N ASN A 148 -29.22 -70.34 -2.41
CA ASN A 148 -28.86 -69.07 -1.82
C ASN A 148 -27.40 -68.76 -2.16
N LEU A 149 -27.16 -67.68 -2.91
CA LEU A 149 -25.87 -67.00 -2.83
C LEU A 149 -25.63 -66.65 -1.35
N PRO A 150 -24.38 -66.70 -0.85
CA PRO A 150 -24.06 -66.24 0.51
C PRO A 150 -24.67 -64.85 0.71
N ASP A 151 -25.34 -64.63 1.84
CA ASP A 151 -26.06 -63.38 2.14
C ASP A 151 -25.11 -62.18 2.00
N SER A 152 -25.12 -61.59 0.81
CA SER A 152 -24.21 -60.50 0.43
C SER A 152 -24.70 -59.17 0.97
N SER A 153 -25.87 -59.14 1.63
CA SER A 153 -26.47 -57.94 2.23
C SER A 153 -25.54 -57.28 3.25
N GLN A 154 -24.79 -58.08 4.02
CA GLN A 154 -23.83 -57.56 4.99
C GLN A 154 -22.70 -56.77 4.32
N PHE A 155 -22.15 -57.28 3.21
CA PHE A 155 -21.13 -56.56 2.44
C PHE A 155 -21.67 -55.27 1.83
N PHE A 156 -22.91 -55.28 1.31
CA PHE A 156 -23.53 -54.06 0.79
C PHE A 156 -23.74 -53.01 1.88
N ARG A 157 -24.14 -53.41 3.10
CA ARG A 157 -24.25 -52.50 4.25
C ARG A 157 -22.90 -51.89 4.62
N SER A 158 -21.85 -52.71 4.76
CA SER A 158 -20.51 -52.22 5.07
C SER A 158 -19.95 -51.29 3.99
N ILE A 159 -20.19 -51.61 2.71
CA ILE A 159 -19.81 -50.73 1.59
C ILE A 159 -20.54 -49.39 1.69
N GLN A 160 -21.85 -49.40 1.98
CA GLN A 160 -22.64 -48.19 2.12
C GLN A 160 -22.19 -47.34 3.31
N GLU A 161 -21.89 -47.96 4.46
CA GLU A 161 -21.36 -47.28 5.65
C GLU A 161 -20.01 -46.60 5.34
N LEU A 162 -19.08 -47.32 4.71
CA LEU A 162 -17.78 -46.75 4.29
C LEU A 162 -17.95 -45.63 3.28
N GLN A 163 -18.87 -45.75 2.32
CA GLN A 163 -19.16 -44.68 1.36
C GLN A 163 -19.71 -43.43 2.05
N ASN A 164 -20.58 -43.60 3.04
CA ASN A 164 -21.12 -42.49 3.82
C ASN A 164 -20.03 -41.81 4.65
N GLU A 165 -19.12 -42.59 5.27
CA GLU A 165 -17.98 -42.06 6.03
C GLU A 165 -16.98 -41.30 5.14
N ILE A 166 -16.69 -41.83 3.95
CA ILE A 166 -15.86 -41.14 2.96
C ILE A 166 -16.53 -39.82 2.56
N PHE A 167 -17.84 -39.85 2.31
CA PHE A 167 -18.57 -38.64 1.92
C PHE A 167 -18.59 -37.59 3.04
N SER A 168 -18.90 -37.98 4.29
CA SER A 168 -18.89 -37.06 5.43
C SER A 168 -17.51 -36.47 5.68
N THR A 169 -16.46 -37.30 5.59
CA THR A 169 -15.08 -36.86 5.72
C THR A 169 -14.69 -35.91 4.59
N ASN A 170 -15.12 -36.19 3.36
CA ASN A 170 -14.85 -35.32 2.21
C ASN A 170 -15.52 -33.94 2.37
N VAL A 171 -16.77 -33.90 2.84
CA VAL A 171 -17.46 -32.63 3.15
C VAL A 171 -16.75 -31.87 4.27
N SER A 172 -16.36 -32.57 5.35
CA SER A 172 -15.60 -31.96 6.45
C SER A 172 -14.25 -31.41 5.98
N ASN A 173 -13.52 -32.16 5.15
CA ASN A 173 -12.25 -31.73 4.56
C ASN A 173 -12.44 -30.50 3.67
N ALA A 174 -13.48 -30.46 2.84
CA ALA A 174 -13.80 -29.27 2.04
C ALA A 174 -14.08 -28.05 2.94
N GLY A 175 -14.80 -28.24 4.06
CA GLY A 175 -15.03 -27.21 5.06
C GLY A 175 -13.73 -26.68 5.68
N ILE A 176 -12.80 -27.57 6.05
CA ILE A 176 -11.49 -27.21 6.61
C ILE A 176 -10.66 -26.44 5.58
N VAL A 177 -10.64 -26.87 4.32
CA VAL A 177 -9.91 -26.16 3.25
C VAL A 177 -10.44 -24.74 3.07
N LEU A 178 -11.77 -24.55 3.09
CA LEU A 178 -12.35 -23.20 3.02
C LEU A 178 -11.98 -22.34 4.23
N GLN A 179 -11.93 -22.91 5.43
CA GLN A 179 -11.47 -22.18 6.63
C GLN A 179 -10.00 -21.79 6.53
N ILE A 180 -9.15 -22.67 5.98
CA ILE A 180 -7.74 -22.36 5.71
C ILE A 180 -7.63 -21.21 4.72
N ASP A 181 -8.36 -21.27 3.60
CA ASP A 181 -8.34 -20.22 2.58
C ASP A 181 -8.84 -18.88 3.15
N ASN A 182 -9.89 -18.90 3.97
CA ASN A 182 -10.40 -17.69 4.64
C ASN A 182 -9.36 -17.12 5.62
N ALA A 183 -8.74 -17.97 6.46
CA ALA A 183 -7.70 -17.54 7.39
C ALA A 183 -6.47 -16.97 6.65
N GLN A 184 -6.10 -17.55 5.51
CA GLN A 184 -5.02 -17.03 4.66
C GLN A 184 -5.38 -15.66 4.08
N LEU A 185 -6.58 -15.49 3.52
CA LEU A 185 -7.04 -14.20 3.01
C LEU A 185 -7.05 -13.12 4.10
N ALA A 186 -7.55 -13.44 5.29
CA ALA A 186 -7.53 -12.53 6.42
C ALA A 186 -6.10 -12.18 6.87
N ALA A 187 -5.17 -13.13 6.85
CA ALA A 187 -3.77 -12.89 7.17
C ALA A 187 -3.09 -11.99 6.13
N ASP A 188 -3.36 -12.20 4.84
CA ASP A 188 -2.85 -11.37 3.75
C ASP A 188 -3.41 -9.95 3.82
N ASP A 189 -4.70 -9.77 4.15
CA ASP A 189 -5.31 -8.45 4.37
C ASP A 189 -4.63 -7.70 5.53
N LEU A 190 -4.39 -8.39 6.66
CA LEU A 190 -3.68 -7.81 7.80
C LEU A 190 -2.23 -7.46 7.45
N ARG A 191 -1.55 -8.31 6.67
CA ARG A 191 -0.21 -8.04 6.18
C ARG A 191 -0.17 -6.79 5.30
N ASN A 192 -1.06 -6.69 4.32
CA ASN A 192 -1.16 -5.53 3.44
C ASN A 192 -1.44 -4.25 4.24
N LYS A 193 -2.38 -4.32 5.20
CA LYS A 193 -2.69 -3.21 6.09
C LYS A 193 -1.48 -2.79 6.92
N TYR A 194 -0.73 -3.75 7.46
CA TYR A 194 0.49 -3.47 8.21
C TYR A 194 1.57 -2.81 7.34
N GLU A 195 1.77 -3.30 6.11
CA GLU A 195 2.75 -2.72 5.18
C GLU A 195 2.39 -1.27 4.80
N LEU A 196 1.10 -1.01 4.55
CA LEU A 196 0.58 0.35 4.28
C LEU A 196 0.78 1.29 5.48
N GLU A 197 0.39 0.86 6.68
CA GLU A 197 0.56 1.66 7.91
C GLU A 197 2.04 1.90 8.22
N MET A 198 2.90 0.90 8.00
CA MET A 198 4.34 1.09 8.17
C MET A 198 4.92 2.11 7.20
N ASN A 199 4.45 2.11 5.95
CA ASN A 199 4.85 3.13 4.97
C ASN A 199 4.32 4.51 5.34
N HIS A 200 3.07 4.59 5.80
CA HIS A 200 2.49 5.85 6.29
C HIS A 200 3.29 6.40 7.47
N ARG A 201 3.60 5.57 8.47
CA ARG A 201 4.46 5.95 9.61
C ARG A 201 5.82 6.46 9.15
N ARG A 202 6.49 5.77 8.22
CA ARG A 202 7.79 6.21 7.68
C ARG A 202 7.71 7.57 7.00
N ASN A 203 6.65 7.83 6.24
CA ASN A 203 6.44 9.13 5.59
C ASN A 203 6.26 10.23 6.64
N VAL A 204 5.41 10.00 7.65
CA VAL A 204 5.22 10.96 8.75
C VAL A 204 6.52 11.19 9.54
N GLU A 205 7.31 10.15 9.78
CA GLU A 205 8.63 10.29 10.43
C GLU A 205 9.62 11.10 9.60
N ALA A 206 9.61 10.93 8.28
CA ALA A 206 10.42 11.73 7.36
C ALA A 206 9.98 13.20 7.40
N ASP A 207 8.68 13.48 7.37
CA ASP A 207 8.13 14.83 7.46
C ASP A 207 8.50 15.50 8.80
N VAL A 208 8.37 14.77 9.92
CA VAL A 208 8.79 15.26 11.24
C VAL A 208 10.30 15.55 11.27
N SER A 209 11.13 14.70 10.67
CA SER A 209 12.57 14.94 10.56
C SER A 209 12.87 16.20 9.74
N ASN A 210 12.18 16.39 8.62
CA ASN A 210 12.35 17.55 7.76
C ASN A 210 11.89 18.84 8.46
N LEU A 211 10.73 18.82 9.13
CA LEU A 211 10.24 19.96 9.91
C LEU A 211 11.21 20.34 11.04
N ARG A 212 11.84 19.36 11.69
CA ARG A 212 12.89 19.64 12.69
C ARG A 212 14.12 20.33 12.07
N LYS A 213 14.53 19.94 10.87
CA LYS A 213 15.63 20.62 10.16
C LYS A 213 15.27 22.06 9.81
N VAL A 214 14.06 22.29 9.29
CA VAL A 214 13.55 23.64 8.98
C VAL A 214 13.49 24.49 10.25
N LEU A 215 13.03 23.91 11.37
CA LEU A 215 13.02 24.61 12.65
C LEU A 215 14.43 25.02 13.10
N GLU A 216 15.42 24.14 12.96
CA GLU A 216 16.82 24.44 13.29
C GLU A 216 17.37 25.55 12.38
N GLU A 217 17.10 25.49 11.08
CA GLU A 217 17.49 26.52 10.11
C GLU A 217 16.90 27.90 10.46
N LEU A 218 15.59 27.94 10.75
CA LEU A 218 14.92 29.17 11.18
C LEU A 218 15.48 29.69 12.51
N ASN A 219 15.86 28.79 13.43
CA ASN A 219 16.44 29.19 14.71
C ASN A 219 17.86 29.78 14.52
N MET A 220 18.67 29.25 13.61
CA MET A 220 19.95 29.84 13.23
C MET A 220 19.74 31.23 12.60
N GLN A 221 18.83 31.36 11.63
CA GLN A 221 18.51 32.65 11.01
C GLN A 221 18.01 33.69 12.04
N ARG A 222 17.21 33.26 13.02
CA ARG A 222 16.78 34.13 14.12
C ARG A 222 17.97 34.63 14.93
N GLN A 223 18.90 33.75 15.29
CA GLN A 223 20.11 34.12 16.05
C GLN A 223 20.99 35.09 15.25
N ASP A 224 21.16 34.88 13.94
CA ASP A 224 21.90 35.78 13.07
C ASP A 224 21.27 37.18 13.04
N LEU A 225 19.95 37.26 12.93
CA LEU A 225 19.21 38.53 12.99
C LEU A 225 19.31 39.18 14.39
N GLU A 226 19.23 38.42 15.47
CA GLU A 226 19.42 38.93 16.84
C GLU A 226 20.83 39.52 17.04
N ILE A 227 21.86 38.91 16.43
CA ILE A 227 23.22 39.46 16.43
C ILE A 227 23.26 40.76 15.63
N GLN A 228 22.71 40.79 14.41
CA GLN A 228 22.67 42.01 13.58
C GLN A 228 21.95 43.16 14.30
N VAL A 229 20.82 42.89 14.97
CA VAL A 229 20.09 43.88 15.76
C VAL A 229 20.97 44.43 16.89
N ARG A 230 21.69 43.57 17.62
CA ARG A 230 22.60 44.02 18.68
C ARG A 230 23.76 44.85 18.12
N CYS A 231 24.37 44.42 17.02
CA CYS A 231 25.44 45.19 16.36
C CYS A 231 24.96 46.58 15.94
N LEU A 232 23.78 46.69 15.32
CA LEU A 232 23.20 47.98 14.93
C LEU A 232 22.86 48.86 16.14
N GLN A 233 22.41 48.28 17.24
CA GLN A 233 22.17 49.02 18.48
C GLN A 233 23.47 49.55 19.08
N GLU A 234 24.54 48.76 19.06
CA GLU A 234 25.87 49.18 19.50
C GLU A 234 26.44 50.29 18.60
N GLU A 235 26.32 50.16 17.28
CA GLU A 235 26.72 51.20 16.32
C GLU A 235 25.97 52.51 16.53
N LEU A 236 24.65 52.46 16.76
CA LEU A 236 23.84 53.65 17.05
C LEU A 236 24.32 54.33 18.35
N LEU A 237 24.57 53.55 19.40
CA LEU A 237 25.08 54.08 20.67
C LEU A 237 26.47 54.71 20.50
N GLN A 238 27.36 54.06 19.75
CA GLN A 238 28.69 54.61 19.42
C GLN A 238 28.57 55.92 18.65
N LEU A 239 27.70 55.99 17.64
CA LEU A 239 27.48 57.21 16.86
C LEU A 239 26.95 58.35 17.73
N LYS A 240 26.01 58.05 18.64
CA LYS A 240 25.46 59.04 19.57
C LYS A 240 26.54 59.58 20.52
N ASN A 241 27.34 58.69 21.11
CA ASN A 241 28.41 59.08 22.03
C ASN A 241 29.49 59.89 21.29
N SER A 242 29.90 59.45 20.10
CA SER A 242 30.86 60.18 19.25
C SER A 242 30.34 61.58 18.91
N HIS A 243 29.07 61.70 18.53
CA HIS A 243 28.47 62.99 18.25
C HIS A 243 28.42 63.88 19.49
N GLU A 244 28.08 63.33 20.66
CA GLU A 244 28.09 64.08 21.93
C GLU A 244 29.50 64.55 22.30
N GLU A 245 30.52 63.71 22.14
CA GLU A 245 31.93 64.06 22.36
C GLU A 245 32.40 65.16 21.39
N GLU A 246 32.08 65.06 20.10
CA GLU A 246 32.40 66.08 19.10
C GLU A 246 31.73 67.42 19.40
N VAL A 247 30.44 67.41 19.74
CA VAL A 247 29.69 68.62 20.12
C VAL A 247 30.29 69.24 21.38
N ASN A 248 30.62 68.45 22.39
CA ASN A 248 31.26 68.93 23.61
C ASN A 248 32.65 69.51 23.34
N SER A 249 33.44 68.88 22.46
CA SER A 249 34.74 69.38 22.01
C SER A 249 34.61 70.72 21.28
N LEU A 250 33.67 70.83 20.33
CA LEU A 250 33.42 72.08 19.61
C LEU A 250 32.90 73.19 20.53
N ARG A 251 32.01 72.87 21.48
CA ARG A 251 31.55 73.81 22.51
C ARG A 251 32.71 74.29 23.38
N ALA A 252 33.62 73.40 23.79
CA ALA A 252 34.81 73.78 24.54
C ALA A 252 35.74 74.69 23.72
N GLN A 253 35.94 74.40 22.44
CA GLN A 253 36.73 75.25 21.53
C GLN A 253 36.09 76.64 21.33
N LEU A 254 34.76 76.70 21.16
CA LEU A 254 34.03 77.96 21.01
C LEU A 254 33.98 78.76 22.32
N GLY A 255 33.75 78.10 23.46
CA GLY A 255 33.79 78.73 24.79
C GLY A 255 35.16 79.31 25.14
N ALA A 256 36.25 78.68 24.66
CA ALA A 256 37.61 79.22 24.80
C ALA A 256 37.90 80.42 23.87
N ARG A 257 37.14 80.58 22.78
CA ARG A 257 37.42 81.58 21.73
C ARG A 257 36.43 82.75 21.70
N VAL A 258 35.22 82.59 22.26
CA VAL A 258 34.14 83.58 22.20
C VAL A 258 33.32 83.51 23.50
N ASN A 259 33.80 84.13 24.57
CA ASN A 259 32.96 84.52 25.70
C ASN A 259 32.50 85.97 25.44
N VAL A 260 31.45 86.16 24.64
CA VAL A 260 30.79 87.46 24.50
C VAL A 260 29.69 87.52 25.55
N GLU A 261 30.11 87.72 26.79
CA GLU A 261 29.21 88.23 27.83
C GLU A 261 28.90 89.68 27.46
N VAL A 262 27.76 89.89 26.80
CA VAL A 262 27.13 91.20 26.77
C VAL A 262 26.68 91.45 28.20
N ASP A 263 27.45 92.26 28.93
CA ASP A 263 27.13 92.77 30.26
C ASP A 263 25.86 93.62 30.17
N ALA A 264 24.71 92.95 30.08
CA ALA A 264 23.40 93.58 30.12
C ALA A 264 23.16 93.97 31.57
N ALA A 265 23.38 95.25 31.87
CA ALA A 265 23.06 95.86 33.15
C ALA A 265 21.66 95.43 33.63
N PRO A 266 21.45 95.22 34.95
CA PRO A 266 20.22 94.65 35.49
C PRO A 266 18.99 95.34 34.91
N SER A 267 18.05 94.54 34.38
CA SER A 267 16.83 95.06 33.78
C SER A 267 16.10 95.96 34.77
N ILE A 268 16.04 97.26 34.46
CA ILE A 268 15.26 98.23 35.23
C ILE A 268 13.79 97.80 35.13
N ASP A 269 13.19 97.50 36.28
CA ASP A 269 11.78 97.10 36.36
C ASP A 269 10.89 98.29 36.00
N LEU A 270 10.51 98.35 34.72
CA LEU A 270 9.71 99.43 34.15
C LEU A 270 8.40 99.64 34.92
N ASN A 271 7.84 98.58 35.51
CA ASN A 271 6.61 98.68 36.30
C ASN A 271 6.82 99.47 37.59
N LYS A 272 7.98 99.35 38.25
CA LYS A 272 8.31 100.17 39.42
C LYS A 272 8.42 101.65 39.05
N VAL A 273 9.12 101.96 37.97
CA VAL A 273 9.28 103.35 37.50
C VAL A 273 7.93 103.95 37.12
N LEU A 274 7.07 103.21 36.42
CA LEU A 274 5.72 103.68 36.06
C LEU A 274 4.82 103.84 37.29
N SER A 275 4.96 102.99 38.31
CA SER A 275 4.21 103.11 39.57
C SER A 275 4.64 104.34 40.36
N GLU A 276 5.94 104.63 40.43
CA GLU A 276 6.47 105.81 41.11
C GLU A 276 6.03 107.11 40.42
N VAL A 277 6.06 107.16 39.08
CA VAL A 277 5.52 108.30 38.32
C VAL A 277 4.04 108.49 38.59
N ARG A 278 3.25 107.40 38.64
CA ARG A 278 1.82 107.47 38.97
C ARG A 278 1.57 108.02 40.37
N GLU A 279 2.32 107.55 41.36
CA GLU A 279 2.23 108.03 42.74
C GLU A 279 2.59 109.52 42.86
N GLN A 280 3.56 110.00 42.07
CA GLN A 280 3.88 111.42 42.02
C GLN A 280 2.73 112.26 41.44
N TYR A 281 2.05 111.77 40.40
CA TYR A 281 0.87 112.45 39.83
C TYR A 281 -0.33 112.46 40.78
N GLU A 282 -0.61 111.34 41.45
CA GLU A 282 -1.69 111.25 42.43
C GLU A 282 -1.45 112.22 43.61
N ASN A 283 -0.22 112.27 44.13
CA ASN A 283 0.18 113.24 45.16
C ASN A 283 0.06 114.71 44.68
N LEU A 284 0.40 115.00 43.42
CA LEU A 284 0.25 116.34 42.85
C LEU A 284 -1.23 116.71 42.73
N MET A 285 -2.06 115.79 42.26
CA MET A 285 -3.51 115.98 42.14
C MET A 285 -4.15 116.20 43.51
N GLU A 286 -3.76 115.42 44.52
CA GLU A 286 -4.29 115.56 45.88
C GLU A 286 -3.87 116.90 46.51
N ARG A 287 -2.64 117.36 46.27
CA ARG A 287 -2.21 118.71 46.68
C ARG A 287 -3.02 119.80 45.97
N ASN A 288 -3.22 119.69 44.66
CA ASN A 288 -4.05 120.62 43.89
C ASN A 288 -5.50 120.64 44.40
N LEU A 289 -6.06 119.47 44.72
CA LEU A 289 -7.42 119.36 45.25
C LEU A 289 -7.53 120.05 46.62
N ARG A 290 -6.59 119.80 47.54
CA ARG A 290 -6.55 120.46 48.85
C ARG A 290 -6.36 121.98 48.71
N GLU A 291 -5.53 122.43 47.77
CA GLU A 291 -5.37 123.86 47.49
C GLU A 291 -6.67 124.48 46.98
N VAL A 292 -7.34 123.86 46.01
CA VAL A 292 -8.66 124.31 45.51
C VAL A 292 -9.71 124.31 46.62
N GLU A 293 -9.78 123.27 47.45
CA GLU A 293 -10.67 123.22 48.61
C GLU A 293 -10.34 124.34 49.62
N SER A 294 -9.06 124.61 49.87
CA SER A 294 -8.64 125.70 50.77
C SER A 294 -9.03 127.07 50.23
N ILE A 295 -8.88 127.30 48.92
CA ILE A 295 -9.31 128.53 48.23
C ILE A 295 -10.84 128.67 48.31
N PHE A 296 -11.58 127.58 48.08
CA PHE A 296 -13.03 127.57 48.18
C PHE A 296 -13.51 127.86 49.62
N LEU A 297 -12.93 127.20 50.62
CA LEU A 297 -13.25 127.44 52.04
C LEU A 297 -12.86 128.85 52.51
N ALA A 298 -11.82 129.45 51.94
CA ALA A 298 -11.47 130.85 52.18
C ALA A 298 -12.47 131.82 51.54
N ARG A 299 -13.05 131.45 50.39
CA ARG A 299 -14.08 132.25 49.69
C ARG A 299 -15.47 132.16 50.35
N VAL A 300 -15.80 131.03 50.98
CA VAL A 300 -17.10 130.80 51.66
C VAL A 300 -17.15 131.36 53.09
N ARG A 301 -15.99 131.71 53.69
CA ARG A 301 -15.89 132.32 55.04
C ARG A 301 -15.84 133.86 55.06
N HIS A 302 -16.15 134.51 53.94
CA HIS A 302 -16.32 135.96 53.79
C HIS A 302 -17.75 136.28 53.36
#